data_AF-A0AAD7PRB3-F1
#
_entry.id   AF-A0AAD7PRB3-F1
#
_cell.length_a   1.000
_cell.length_b   1.000
_cell.length_c   1.000
_cell.angle_alpha   90.00
_cell.angle_beta   90.00
_cell.angle_gamma   90.00
#
_symmetry.space_group_name_H-M   'P 1'
#
loop_
_entity.id
_entity.type
_entity.pdbx_description
1 polymer ?
#
loop_
_entity_poly.entity_id
_entity_poly.type
_entity_poly.pdbx_seq_one_letter_code
_entity_poly.pdbx_strand_id
1 'polypeptide(L)'
;MLWLCQYNLSLTRSLTHSRTLSFPLIDFKANKVMDSKPKLASPLVSSRESFKISVSNRISQREGIHGLMSEGLSPVTGGVVALGKFDALHIGHRELAIQASKIGPPFLVSFAGIAEVLGWGPRAPIVAKCDRKRVLSSWAPYCCNMAPEEFQIEFSSVRHLTPRQFVEKLAKELGVHGVVAGENYRFGYKAAGDAPELVRLCEEYGMEAYIINSVMDRNQFSINLNSGNSKDRGQVSSTRVRHALAAGDMKYVSELLGRRHCLTLMANEQGRFSSSKYKVSAPKTCLLNLPPKEGLYEKCYLFIDDKSIVPCKVVIDPKYVHVEVDVGVTDNFDTRDFQFLRIEFGDP
;
A
#
# COMPACT_ATOMS: atom_id res chain seq x y z
N MET A 1 12.34 11.56 -12.97
CA MET A 1 11.28 11.55 -14.00
C MET A 1 10.28 10.37 -13.89
N LEU A 2 10.38 9.47 -12.89
CA LEU A 2 9.35 8.45 -12.60
C LEU A 2 8.40 8.83 -11.44
N TRP A 3 8.76 9.84 -10.63
CA TRP A 3 7.83 10.51 -9.71
C TRP A 3 6.77 11.38 -10.42
N LEU A 4 6.97 11.69 -11.71
CA LEU A 4 6.08 12.53 -12.53
C LEU A 4 5.00 11.74 -13.27
N CYS A 5 5.12 10.41 -13.41
CA CYS A 5 4.17 9.61 -14.19
C CYS A 5 2.77 9.47 -13.58
N GLN A 6 2.54 9.94 -12.35
CA GLN A 6 1.22 9.91 -11.71
C GLN A 6 0.39 11.21 -11.90
N TYR A 7 0.90 12.22 -12.62
CA TYR A 7 0.37 13.59 -12.58
C TYR A 7 -0.15 14.19 -13.89
N ASN A 8 -0.33 13.43 -14.98
CA ASN A 8 -0.88 14.02 -16.22
C ASN A 8 -2.41 13.84 -16.34
N LEU A 9 -3.13 14.96 -16.18
CA LEU A 9 -4.46 15.20 -16.76
C LEU A 9 -4.42 16.57 -17.47
N SER A 10 -4.37 16.48 -18.80
CA SER A 10 -4.83 17.43 -19.83
C SER A 10 -4.69 18.94 -19.59
N LEU A 11 -3.65 19.53 -20.19
CA LEU A 11 -3.69 20.88 -20.74
C LEU A 11 -3.46 20.77 -22.25
N THR A 12 -4.54 20.83 -23.02
CA THR A 12 -4.50 20.93 -24.48
C THR A 12 -3.95 22.28 -24.90
N ARG A 13 -2.76 22.31 -25.50
CA ARG A 13 -2.39 23.35 -26.45
C ARG A 13 -1.81 22.69 -27.71
N SER A 14 -2.51 22.95 -28.80
CA SER A 14 -2.09 22.75 -30.18
C SER A 14 -0.65 23.21 -30.39
N LEU A 15 0.17 22.42 -31.11
CA LEU A 15 0.95 22.91 -32.24
C LEU A 15 1.63 21.73 -32.96
N THR A 16 1.50 21.79 -34.28
CA THR A 16 2.02 20.90 -35.32
C THR A 16 3.54 20.99 -35.47
N HIS A 17 4.25 19.87 -35.59
CA HIS A 17 5.03 19.51 -36.79
C HIS A 17 5.85 18.22 -36.59
N SER A 18 5.86 17.44 -37.67
CA SER A 18 6.58 16.19 -37.89
C SER A 18 8.11 16.35 -37.86
N ARG A 19 8.83 15.32 -37.37
CA ARG A 19 9.98 14.70 -38.05
C ARG A 19 10.42 13.41 -37.34
N THR A 20 10.32 12.32 -38.11
CA THR A 20 10.85 10.98 -37.86
C THR A 20 12.37 10.93 -37.93
N LEU A 21 13.02 10.27 -36.97
CA LEU A 21 14.36 9.71 -37.13
C LEU A 21 14.44 8.33 -36.46
N SER A 22 14.76 7.34 -37.29
CA SER A 22 14.95 5.91 -37.02
C SER A 22 16.44 5.58 -36.91
N PHE A 23 16.86 4.72 -35.97
CA PHE A 23 18.11 3.93 -36.03
C PHE A 23 18.03 2.71 -35.05
N PRO A 24 18.87 1.66 -35.20
CA PRO A 24 18.40 0.28 -35.30
C PRO A 24 18.58 -0.59 -34.04
N LEU A 25 17.91 -1.75 -34.08
CA LEU A 25 17.99 -2.88 -33.17
C LEU A 25 19.40 -3.48 -33.08
N ILE A 26 19.81 -3.86 -31.86
CA ILE A 26 20.93 -4.76 -31.61
C ILE A 26 20.39 -6.00 -30.89
N ASP A 27 20.50 -7.14 -31.57
CA ASP A 27 20.26 -8.50 -31.06
C ASP A 27 21.29 -8.86 -29.99
N PHE A 28 20.84 -9.47 -28.89
CA PHE A 28 21.72 -10.28 -28.04
C PHE A 28 21.14 -11.69 -27.85
N LYS A 29 21.91 -12.65 -28.36
CA LYS A 29 21.70 -14.09 -28.34
C LYS A 29 21.65 -14.63 -26.90
N ALA A 30 20.72 -15.56 -26.71
CA ALA A 30 20.62 -16.46 -25.57
C ALA A 30 21.87 -17.34 -25.44
N ASN A 31 22.32 -17.58 -24.20
CA ASN A 31 23.20 -18.70 -23.88
C ASN A 31 22.57 -19.60 -22.81
N LYS A 32 22.65 -20.88 -23.12
CA LYS A 32 22.04 -22.05 -22.51
C LYS A 32 23.13 -22.80 -21.74
N VAL A 33 22.93 -23.09 -20.46
CA VAL A 33 23.80 -24.00 -19.66
C VAL A 33 22.85 -24.79 -18.75
N MET A 34 22.41 -25.97 -19.20
CA MET A 34 22.92 -27.32 -18.87
C MET A 34 22.49 -27.82 -17.49
N ASP A 35 21.52 -28.74 -17.55
CA ASP A 35 21.10 -29.69 -16.53
C ASP A 35 22.24 -30.58 -16.04
N SER A 36 22.29 -30.81 -14.72
CA SER A 36 22.77 -32.07 -14.16
C SER A 36 22.18 -32.32 -12.76
N LYS A 37 21.19 -33.24 -12.68
CA LYS A 37 20.91 -34.08 -11.50
C LYS A 37 21.45 -35.48 -11.80
N PRO A 38 22.02 -36.17 -10.81
CA PRO A 38 21.31 -37.29 -10.16
C PRO A 38 21.68 -37.38 -8.65
N LYS A 39 21.15 -38.20 -7.75
CA LYS A 39 20.10 -39.22 -7.67
C LYS A 39 19.84 -39.46 -6.16
N LEU A 40 18.70 -40.06 -5.89
CA LEU A 40 18.13 -40.54 -4.62
C LEU A 40 19.02 -41.58 -3.88
N ALA A 41 19.10 -41.50 -2.55
CA ALA A 41 19.30 -42.66 -1.65
C ALA A 41 18.88 -42.35 -0.19
N SER A 42 18.02 -43.20 0.36
CA SER A 42 17.77 -43.47 1.78
C SER A 42 17.76 -45.01 1.91
N PRO A 43 17.61 -45.66 3.09
CA PRO A 43 17.59 -45.17 4.49
C PRO A 43 18.54 -45.97 5.42
N LEU A 44 18.65 -45.62 6.71
CA LEU A 44 18.57 -46.55 7.87
C LEU A 44 18.94 -45.89 9.22
N VAL A 45 18.30 -46.44 10.25
CA VAL A 45 18.17 -46.08 11.67
C VAL A 45 19.43 -46.41 12.50
N SER A 46 19.78 -45.59 13.50
CA SER A 46 20.25 -46.10 14.82
C SER A 46 20.31 -45.04 15.93
N SER A 47 19.71 -45.43 17.06
CA SER A 47 20.06 -45.19 18.48
C SER A 47 20.21 -43.79 19.09
N ARG A 48 19.36 -43.61 20.11
CA ARG A 48 19.37 -42.67 21.24
C ARG A 48 20.70 -42.61 21.99
N GLU A 49 21.07 -41.42 22.44
CA GLU A 49 21.67 -41.23 23.76
C GLU A 49 21.29 -39.85 24.33
N SER A 50 20.99 -39.84 25.62
CA SER A 50 20.33 -38.76 26.36
C SER A 50 21.28 -38.21 27.41
N PHE A 51 21.59 -36.91 27.36
CA PHE A 51 22.27 -36.20 28.43
C PHE A 51 21.32 -35.21 29.12
N LYS A 52 20.97 -35.53 30.37
CA LYS A 52 20.40 -34.62 31.36
C LYS A 52 21.56 -33.89 32.04
N ILE A 53 21.55 -32.55 32.05
CA ILE A 53 22.33 -31.78 33.01
C ILE A 53 21.38 -30.81 33.74
N SER A 54 21.45 -30.93 35.06
CA SER A 54 20.72 -30.19 36.09
C SER A 54 21.12 -28.71 36.08
N VAL A 55 20.15 -27.81 36.04
CA VAL A 55 20.35 -26.39 36.34
C VAL A 55 19.92 -26.18 37.79
N SER A 56 20.91 -25.91 38.64
CA SER A 56 20.71 -25.52 40.03
C SER A 56 20.61 -23.99 40.12
N ASN A 57 19.51 -23.52 40.72
CA ASN A 57 19.28 -22.12 41.05
C ASN A 57 20.35 -21.62 42.03
N ARG A 58 21.07 -20.55 41.65
CA ARG A 58 21.70 -19.63 42.60
C ARG A 58 21.44 -18.20 42.18
N ILE A 59 20.61 -17.55 42.98
CA ILE A 59 20.45 -16.10 43.05
C ILE A 59 21.74 -15.55 43.68
N SER A 60 22.42 -14.63 43.00
CA SER A 60 23.23 -13.62 43.69
C SER A 60 23.10 -12.29 42.97
N GLN A 61 22.54 -11.33 43.70
CA GLN A 61 22.58 -9.91 43.38
C GLN A 61 24.03 -9.45 43.18
N ARG A 62 24.29 -8.69 42.12
CA ARG A 62 25.28 -7.62 42.13
C ARG A 62 24.82 -6.51 41.18
N GLU A 63 24.62 -5.36 41.78
CA GLU A 63 24.21 -4.10 41.18
C GLU A 63 25.32 -3.52 40.29
N GLY A 64 24.90 -2.73 39.29
CA GLY A 64 25.62 -1.52 38.89
C GLY A 64 26.76 -1.66 37.89
N ILE A 65 26.44 -1.78 36.61
CA ILE A 65 27.12 -0.96 35.60
C ILE A 65 26.05 -0.11 34.93
N HIS A 66 26.10 1.17 35.28
CA HIS A 66 25.23 2.24 34.83
C HIS A 66 25.47 2.50 33.33
N GLY A 67 24.38 2.51 32.56
CA GLY A 67 24.18 3.39 31.41
C GLY A 67 25.08 3.22 30.19
N LEU A 68 24.69 2.35 29.25
CA LEU A 68 24.87 2.62 27.83
C LEU A 68 23.51 2.63 27.13
N MET A 69 23.03 3.85 26.88
CA MET A 69 22.25 4.26 25.71
C MET A 69 21.13 3.31 25.27
N SER A 70 19.96 3.42 25.90
CA SER A 70 18.72 3.10 25.19
C SER A 70 18.40 4.27 24.25
N GLU A 71 19.20 4.44 23.20
CA GLU A 71 18.76 5.23 22.05
C GLU A 71 17.52 4.54 21.50
N GLY A 72 16.41 5.29 21.40
CA GLY A 72 15.13 4.76 20.95
C GLY A 72 15.25 4.14 19.56
N LEU A 73 15.29 2.81 19.51
CA LEU A 73 15.33 2.05 18.26
C LEU A 73 14.10 2.41 17.41
N SER A 74 14.31 2.50 16.10
CA SER A 74 13.24 2.79 15.16
C SER A 74 12.15 1.72 15.24
N PRO A 75 10.85 2.05 15.06
CA PRO A 75 9.76 1.07 15.03
C PRO A 75 9.96 -0.04 13.99
N VAL A 76 10.78 0.20 12.97
CA VAL A 76 11.06 -0.75 11.88
C VAL A 76 12.39 -1.51 12.06
N THR A 77 13.09 -1.34 13.18
CA THR A 77 14.36 -2.04 13.44
C THR A 77 14.17 -3.55 13.40
N GLY A 78 15.05 -4.24 12.66
CA GLY A 78 14.99 -5.68 12.42
C GLY A 78 13.88 -6.11 11.44
N GLY A 79 13.07 -5.18 10.95
CA GLY A 79 12.00 -5.43 10.01
C GLY A 79 12.44 -5.47 8.55
N VAL A 80 11.51 -5.85 7.69
CA VAL A 80 11.67 -5.85 6.24
C VAL A 80 10.72 -4.81 5.63
N VAL A 81 11.29 -3.82 4.95
CA VAL A 81 10.54 -2.65 4.48
C VAL A 81 10.18 -2.78 3.01
N ALA A 82 8.89 -2.77 2.71
CA ALA A 82 8.38 -2.51 1.37
C ALA A 82 8.40 -1.01 1.10
N LEU A 83 9.08 -0.58 0.02
CA LEU A 83 9.21 0.83 -0.33
C LEU A 83 8.15 1.28 -1.34
N GLY A 84 7.41 2.35 -1.04
CA GLY A 84 6.38 2.85 -1.96
C GLY A 84 5.53 4.01 -1.42
N LYS A 85 4.64 4.54 -2.25
CA LYS A 85 3.70 5.61 -1.85
C LYS A 85 2.46 5.05 -1.12
N PHE A 86 2.07 3.80 -1.40
CA PHE A 86 1.01 3.07 -0.71
C PHE A 86 -0.38 3.77 -0.65
N ASP A 87 -0.70 4.67 -1.59
CA ASP A 87 -1.94 5.47 -1.60
C ASP A 87 -3.21 4.60 -1.65
N ALA A 88 -3.29 3.67 -2.61
CA ALA A 88 -4.47 2.81 -2.77
C ALA A 88 -4.51 1.57 -1.87
N LEU A 89 -3.34 1.14 -1.33
CA LEU A 89 -3.17 -0.20 -0.76
C LEU A 89 -3.77 -1.29 -1.70
N HIS A 90 -3.39 -1.29 -2.99
CA HIS A 90 -3.93 -2.22 -3.99
C HIS A 90 -3.20 -3.57 -3.98
N ILE A 91 -3.61 -4.53 -4.84
CA ILE A 91 -3.01 -5.88 -4.87
C ILE A 91 -1.49 -5.88 -5.11
N GLY A 92 -0.96 -4.94 -5.91
CA GLY A 92 0.49 -4.76 -6.06
C GLY A 92 1.22 -4.35 -4.78
N HIS A 93 0.60 -3.56 -3.91
CA HIS A 93 1.18 -3.22 -2.60
C HIS A 93 1.13 -4.41 -1.64
N ARG A 94 0.04 -5.18 -1.69
CA ARG A 94 -0.07 -6.42 -0.91
C ARG A 94 1.02 -7.43 -1.30
N GLU A 95 1.35 -7.55 -2.59
CA GLU A 95 2.44 -8.43 -3.04
C GLU A 95 3.80 -8.02 -2.43
N LEU A 96 4.12 -6.73 -2.36
CA LEU A 96 5.33 -6.26 -1.68
C LEU A 96 5.33 -6.68 -0.19
N ALA A 97 4.21 -6.53 0.50
CA ALA A 97 4.06 -6.92 1.90
C ALA A 97 4.19 -8.44 2.10
N ILE A 98 3.60 -9.23 1.20
CA ILE A 98 3.70 -10.70 1.21
C ILE A 98 5.18 -11.11 1.09
N GLN A 99 5.93 -10.53 0.16
CA GLN A 99 7.35 -10.88 0.03
C GLN A 99 8.16 -10.43 1.25
N ALA A 100 7.89 -9.23 1.80
CA ALA A 100 8.53 -8.78 3.03
C ALA A 100 8.28 -9.76 4.19
N SER A 101 7.05 -10.25 4.33
CA SER A 101 6.63 -11.16 5.41
C SER A 101 7.27 -12.55 5.36
N LYS A 102 7.79 -12.97 4.21
CA LYS A 102 8.51 -14.25 4.06
C LYS A 102 9.92 -14.19 4.65
N ILE A 103 10.46 -12.98 4.81
CA ILE A 103 11.82 -12.73 5.28
C ILE A 103 11.81 -12.30 6.74
N GLY A 104 10.87 -11.42 7.13
CA GLY A 104 10.74 -10.94 8.50
C GLY A 104 9.49 -10.08 8.73
N PRO A 105 9.38 -9.37 9.86
CA PRO A 105 8.24 -8.50 10.15
C PRO A 105 8.04 -7.44 9.04
N PRO A 106 6.89 -7.43 8.35
CA PRO A 106 6.69 -6.59 7.17
C PRO A 106 6.26 -5.17 7.53
N PHE A 107 6.93 -4.17 6.96
CA PHE A 107 6.58 -2.76 7.09
C PHE A 107 6.37 -2.11 5.73
N LEU A 108 5.35 -1.26 5.59
CA LEU A 108 5.16 -0.38 4.44
C LEU A 108 5.78 0.99 4.75
N VAL A 109 6.91 1.30 4.11
CA VAL A 109 7.59 2.59 4.27
C VAL A 109 7.16 3.54 3.17
N SER A 110 6.51 4.63 3.57
CA SER A 110 6.07 5.71 2.68
C SER A 110 6.65 7.06 3.08
N PHE A 111 6.44 8.07 2.23
CA PHE A 111 6.96 9.41 2.45
C PHE A 111 5.82 10.40 2.67
N ALA A 112 5.83 11.08 3.81
CA ALA A 112 4.88 12.14 4.16
C ALA A 112 5.35 13.49 3.60
N GLY A 113 4.44 14.47 3.47
CA GLY A 113 4.82 15.84 3.09
C GLY A 113 5.19 16.06 1.62
N ILE A 114 5.03 15.06 0.75
CA ILE A 114 5.44 15.17 -0.67
C ILE A 114 4.71 16.32 -1.37
N ALA A 115 3.38 16.41 -1.18
CA ALA A 115 2.57 17.36 -1.91
C ALA A 115 2.94 18.80 -1.53
N GLU A 116 3.12 19.05 -0.25
CA GLU A 116 3.54 20.32 0.34
C GLU A 116 4.92 20.73 -0.17
N VAL A 117 5.89 19.82 -0.14
CA VAL A 117 7.26 20.07 -0.60
C VAL A 117 7.33 20.34 -2.11
N LEU A 118 6.44 19.75 -2.91
CA LEU A 118 6.40 19.91 -4.36
C LEU A 118 5.37 20.94 -4.85
N GLY A 119 4.66 21.62 -3.95
CA GLY A 119 3.63 22.60 -4.28
C GLY A 119 2.41 22.01 -5.00
N TRP A 120 2.11 20.73 -4.76
CA TRP A 120 0.93 20.07 -5.31
C TRP A 120 -0.32 20.36 -4.48
N GLY A 121 -1.46 20.50 -5.16
CA GLY A 121 -2.75 20.66 -4.48
C GLY A 121 -3.12 19.42 -3.64
N PRO A 122 -3.91 19.60 -2.57
CA PRO A 122 -4.37 18.49 -1.75
C PRO A 122 -5.19 17.52 -2.59
N ARG A 123 -4.98 16.22 -2.39
CA ARG A 123 -5.71 15.16 -3.08
C ARG A 123 -6.31 14.22 -2.06
N ALA A 124 -7.61 13.94 -2.18
CA ALA A 124 -8.26 12.97 -1.34
C ALA A 124 -7.54 11.60 -1.44
N PRO A 125 -7.20 10.96 -0.31
CA PRO A 125 -6.59 9.63 -0.31
C PRO A 125 -7.59 8.61 -0.83
N ILE A 126 -7.13 7.48 -1.35
CA ILE A 126 -8.05 6.39 -1.76
C ILE A 126 -8.56 5.63 -0.53
N VAL A 127 -7.71 5.47 0.48
CA VAL A 127 -8.04 4.83 1.77
C VAL A 127 -7.96 5.89 2.87
N ALA A 128 -9.04 6.07 3.62
CA ALA A 128 -9.06 7.01 4.73
C ALA A 128 -8.01 6.63 5.78
N LYS A 129 -7.32 7.62 6.39
CA LYS A 129 -6.25 7.37 7.36
C LYS A 129 -6.68 6.46 8.50
N CYS A 130 -7.89 6.66 9.03
CA CYS A 130 -8.47 5.84 10.10
C CYS A 130 -8.81 4.40 9.67
N ASP A 131 -8.93 4.13 8.36
CA ASP A 131 -9.31 2.82 7.82
C ASP A 131 -8.10 1.98 7.36
N ARG A 132 -6.90 2.60 7.25
CA ARG A 132 -5.69 1.92 6.77
C ARG A 132 -5.32 0.70 7.61
N LYS A 133 -5.40 0.80 8.95
CA LYS A 133 -5.10 -0.32 9.86
C LYS A 133 -6.00 -1.53 9.58
N ARG A 134 -7.30 -1.32 9.36
CA ARG A 134 -8.25 -2.40 8.99
C ARG A 134 -7.85 -3.07 7.68
N VAL A 135 -7.50 -2.28 6.66
CA VAL A 135 -7.02 -2.81 5.37
C VAL A 135 -5.75 -3.64 5.54
N LEU A 136 -4.78 -3.18 6.32
CA LEU A 136 -3.52 -3.90 6.56
C LEU A 136 -3.73 -5.17 7.39
N SER A 137 -4.59 -5.12 8.42
CA SER A 137 -4.98 -6.31 9.19
C SER A 137 -5.61 -7.38 8.30
N SER A 138 -6.37 -6.99 7.27
CA SER A 138 -6.94 -7.94 6.29
C SER A 138 -5.88 -8.68 5.47
N TRP A 139 -4.62 -8.20 5.47
CA TRP A 139 -3.52 -8.84 4.75
C TRP A 139 -2.77 -9.87 5.60
N ALA A 140 -3.00 -9.93 6.91
CA ALA A 140 -2.31 -10.86 7.80
C ALA A 140 -2.37 -12.32 7.31
N PRO A 141 -3.52 -12.87 6.86
CA PRO A 141 -3.58 -14.24 6.35
C PRO A 141 -2.68 -14.51 5.12
N TYR A 142 -2.34 -13.48 4.36
CA TYR A 142 -1.43 -13.57 3.21
C TYR A 142 0.03 -13.34 3.60
N CYS A 143 0.27 -12.69 4.74
CA CYS A 143 1.58 -12.22 5.19
C CYS A 143 2.09 -13.04 6.39
N CYS A 144 2.08 -14.37 6.27
CA CYS A 144 2.52 -15.29 7.34
C CYS A 144 1.82 -15.05 8.70
N ASN A 145 0.54 -14.66 8.68
CA ASN A 145 -0.25 -14.27 9.85
C ASN A 145 0.24 -13.02 10.60
N MET A 146 1.06 -12.19 9.95
CA MET A 146 1.52 -10.89 10.45
C MET A 146 0.84 -9.75 9.69
N ALA A 147 0.13 -8.87 10.40
CA ALA A 147 -0.41 -7.66 9.78
C ALA A 147 0.75 -6.69 9.48
N PRO A 148 0.92 -6.20 8.24
CA PRO A 148 1.93 -5.20 7.97
C PRO A 148 1.63 -3.88 8.68
N GLU A 149 2.68 -3.22 9.18
CA GLU A 149 2.55 -1.90 9.78
C GLU A 149 3.06 -0.81 8.83
N GLU A 150 2.63 0.43 9.04
CA GLU A 150 3.11 1.57 8.25
C GLU A 150 4.13 2.39 9.01
N PHE A 151 5.15 2.82 8.28
CA PHE A 151 6.12 3.77 8.78
C PHE A 151 6.30 4.90 7.76
N GLN A 152 6.20 6.13 8.23
CA GLN A 152 6.31 7.32 7.38
C GLN A 152 7.61 8.04 7.65
N ILE A 153 8.34 8.34 6.58
CA ILE A 153 9.52 9.20 6.62
C ILE A 153 9.13 10.56 6.05
N GLU A 154 9.47 11.65 6.73
CA GLU A 154 9.26 12.98 6.19
C GLU A 154 10.05 13.17 4.88
N PHE A 155 9.34 13.45 3.78
CA PHE A 155 9.98 13.57 2.47
C PHE A 155 11.04 14.67 2.44
N SER A 156 10.84 15.75 3.18
CA SER A 156 11.80 16.84 3.33
C SER A 156 13.16 16.37 3.87
N SER A 157 13.19 15.36 4.74
CA SER A 157 14.42 14.80 5.33
C SER A 157 15.21 13.92 4.36
N VAL A 158 14.55 13.33 3.36
CA VAL A 158 15.18 12.37 2.43
C VAL A 158 15.30 12.88 1.00
N ARG A 159 14.61 13.97 0.63
CA ARG A 159 14.50 14.42 -0.77
C ARG A 159 15.84 14.74 -1.44
N HIS A 160 16.86 15.12 -0.68
CA HIS A 160 18.20 15.49 -1.19
C HIS A 160 19.25 14.39 -1.02
N LEU A 161 18.89 13.25 -0.42
CA LEU A 161 19.82 12.15 -0.21
C LEU A 161 20.17 11.50 -1.55
N THR A 162 21.44 11.22 -1.76
CA THR A 162 21.88 10.31 -2.83
C THR A 162 21.29 8.90 -2.60
N PRO A 163 21.25 8.04 -3.64
CA PRO A 163 20.88 6.63 -3.47
C PRO A 163 21.62 5.96 -2.31
N ARG A 164 22.94 6.14 -2.23
CA ARG A 164 23.77 5.59 -1.15
C ARG A 164 23.35 6.09 0.23
N GLN A 165 23.20 7.41 0.41
CA GLN A 165 22.79 7.98 1.70
C GLN A 165 21.39 7.52 2.13
N PHE A 166 20.49 7.33 1.16
CA PHE A 166 19.16 6.80 1.47
C PHE A 166 19.25 5.36 2.01
N VAL A 167 20.02 4.49 1.35
CA VAL A 167 20.21 3.10 1.82
C VAL A 167 20.96 3.05 3.14
N GLU A 168 21.97 3.91 3.32
CA GLU A 168 22.67 4.05 4.60
C GLU A 168 21.72 4.42 5.74
N LYS A 169 20.80 5.35 5.51
CA LYS A 169 19.77 5.72 6.48
C LYS A 169 18.86 4.55 6.83
N LEU A 170 18.44 3.75 5.84
CA LEU A 170 17.65 2.54 6.10
C LEU A 170 18.42 1.54 6.98
N ALA A 171 19.69 1.29 6.65
CA ALA A 171 20.51 0.30 7.36
C ALA A 171 20.90 0.76 8.78
N LYS A 172 21.46 1.98 8.90
CA LYS A 172 22.11 2.45 10.13
C LYS A 172 21.17 3.19 11.06
N GLU A 173 20.30 4.05 10.53
CA GLU A 173 19.42 4.87 11.37
C GLU A 173 18.09 4.17 11.66
N LEU A 174 17.55 3.44 10.69
CA LEU A 174 16.30 2.69 10.88
C LEU A 174 16.53 1.24 11.31
N GLY A 175 17.76 0.71 11.16
CA GLY A 175 18.09 -0.66 11.54
C GLY A 175 17.34 -1.71 10.73
N VAL A 176 17.00 -1.40 9.47
CA VAL A 176 16.24 -2.30 8.60
C VAL A 176 17.07 -3.53 8.24
N HIS A 177 16.47 -4.71 8.26
CA HIS A 177 17.13 -5.97 7.90
C HIS A 177 17.06 -6.26 6.39
N GLY A 178 15.94 -5.91 5.76
CA GLY A 178 15.75 -6.15 4.33
C GLY A 178 14.81 -5.15 3.67
N VAL A 179 14.89 -5.07 2.35
CA VAL A 179 14.11 -4.16 1.51
C VAL A 179 13.39 -4.94 0.42
N VAL A 180 12.12 -4.59 0.18
CA VAL A 180 11.34 -5.08 -0.96
C VAL A 180 10.88 -3.89 -1.79
N ALA A 181 11.09 -3.96 -3.11
CA ALA A 181 10.67 -2.92 -4.04
C ALA A 181 10.16 -3.53 -5.35
N GLY A 182 9.38 -2.76 -6.11
CA GLY A 182 8.99 -3.15 -7.47
C GLY A 182 10.12 -2.89 -8.48
N GLU A 183 10.13 -3.61 -9.59
CA GLU A 183 11.12 -3.45 -10.69
C GLU A 183 11.24 -2.02 -11.23
N ASN A 184 10.16 -1.24 -11.16
CA ASN A 184 10.09 0.14 -11.62
C ASN A 184 10.42 1.17 -10.51
N TYR A 185 10.87 0.72 -9.33
CA TYR A 185 11.16 1.59 -8.20
C TYR A 185 12.34 2.52 -8.48
N ARG A 186 12.21 3.77 -8.03
CA ARG A 186 13.25 4.80 -8.16
C ARG A 186 13.38 5.61 -6.88
N PHE A 187 14.61 5.94 -6.51
CA PHE A 187 14.91 6.58 -5.25
C PHE A 187 16.14 7.51 -5.34
N GLY A 188 16.44 8.17 -4.23
CA GLY A 188 17.47 9.20 -4.15
C GLY A 188 17.10 10.49 -4.87
N TYR A 189 17.95 11.50 -4.73
CA TYR A 189 17.77 12.83 -5.29
C TYR A 189 17.53 12.75 -6.80
N LYS A 190 16.46 13.41 -7.26
CA LYS A 190 16.00 13.40 -8.66
C LYS A 190 15.71 11.99 -9.22
N ALA A 191 15.43 11.01 -8.36
CA ALA A 191 15.20 9.63 -8.73
C ALA A 191 16.42 8.99 -9.43
N ALA A 192 17.63 9.36 -9.01
CA ALA A 192 18.89 8.90 -9.61
C ALA A 192 19.03 7.38 -9.56
N GLY A 193 18.66 6.74 -8.44
CA GLY A 193 18.77 5.30 -8.26
C GLY A 193 17.60 4.51 -8.81
N ASP A 194 17.89 3.26 -9.16
CA ASP A 194 16.96 2.26 -9.69
C ASP A 194 17.06 0.91 -8.95
N ALA A 195 16.21 -0.05 -9.30
CA ALA A 195 16.14 -1.34 -8.62
C ALA A 195 17.49 -2.11 -8.59
N PRO A 196 18.26 -2.21 -9.69
CA PRO A 196 19.61 -2.80 -9.64
C PRO A 196 20.57 -2.07 -8.68
N GLU A 197 20.57 -0.73 -8.68
CA GLU A 197 21.40 0.04 -7.76
C GLU A 197 20.97 -0.16 -6.29
N LEU A 198 19.67 -0.29 -6.03
CA LEU A 198 19.15 -0.60 -4.70
C LEU A 198 19.70 -1.93 -4.17
N VAL A 199 19.68 -2.99 -4.99
CA VAL A 199 20.20 -4.31 -4.62
C VAL A 199 21.68 -4.22 -4.27
N ARG A 200 22.50 -3.61 -5.14
CA ARG A 200 23.94 -3.44 -4.91
C ARG A 200 24.21 -2.70 -3.61
N LEU A 201 23.53 -1.58 -3.38
CA LEU A 201 23.74 -0.78 -2.17
C LEU A 201 23.27 -1.53 -0.92
N CYS A 202 22.14 -2.22 -0.94
CA CYS A 202 21.68 -3.01 0.20
C CYS A 202 22.71 -4.07 0.60
N GLU A 203 23.29 -4.79 -0.38
CA GLU A 203 24.34 -5.79 -0.14
C GLU A 203 25.57 -5.16 0.54
N GLU A 204 26.02 -3.98 0.08
CA GLU A 204 27.14 -3.25 0.69
C GLU A 204 26.90 -2.85 2.16
N TYR A 205 25.64 -2.64 2.55
CA TYR A 205 25.25 -2.32 3.93
C TYR A 205 24.76 -3.55 4.72
N GLY A 206 24.90 -4.77 4.18
CA GLY A 206 24.49 -6.01 4.85
C GLY A 206 22.98 -6.22 4.98
N MET A 207 22.19 -5.58 4.12
CA MET A 207 20.74 -5.77 4.04
C MET A 207 20.37 -6.67 2.86
N GLU A 208 19.31 -7.46 3.03
CA GLU A 208 18.72 -8.19 1.90
C GLU A 208 17.88 -7.27 1.01
N ALA A 209 17.83 -7.53 -0.29
CA ALA A 209 17.03 -6.75 -1.23
C ALA A 209 16.29 -7.66 -2.23
N TYR A 210 14.98 -7.47 -2.33
CA TYR A 210 14.11 -8.25 -3.22
C TYR A 210 13.36 -7.34 -4.17
N ILE A 211 13.57 -7.54 -5.46
CA ILE A 211 12.87 -6.83 -6.53
C ILE A 211 11.76 -7.73 -7.06
N ILE A 212 10.52 -7.24 -7.03
CA ILE A 212 9.36 -7.99 -7.50
C ILE A 212 8.84 -7.44 -8.82
N ASN A 213 8.28 -8.32 -9.63
CA ASN A 213 7.58 -7.93 -10.85
C ASN A 213 6.28 -7.20 -10.52
N SER A 214 5.90 -6.30 -11.41
CA SER A 214 4.65 -5.57 -11.30
C SER A 214 3.44 -6.51 -11.39
N VAL A 215 2.48 -6.37 -10.48
CA VAL A 215 1.21 -7.10 -10.58
C VAL A 215 0.41 -6.53 -11.74
N MET A 216 0.13 -7.37 -12.73
CA MET A 216 -0.64 -7.01 -13.90
C MET A 216 -2.13 -7.15 -13.66
N ASP A 217 -2.89 -6.23 -14.22
CA ASP A 217 -4.33 -6.28 -14.28
C ASP A 217 -4.80 -7.38 -15.21
N ARG A 218 -5.85 -8.06 -14.78
CA ARG A 218 -6.47 -9.17 -15.49
C ARG A 218 -7.30 -8.67 -16.67
N ASN A 219 -7.79 -7.43 -16.61
CA ASN A 219 -8.53 -6.79 -17.70
C ASN A 219 -7.54 -6.19 -18.72
N GLN A 220 -6.93 -7.06 -19.52
CA GLN A 220 -5.95 -6.73 -20.57
C GLN A 220 -6.49 -5.78 -21.66
N PHE A 221 -7.77 -5.42 -21.65
CA PHE A 221 -8.41 -4.53 -22.63
C PHE A 221 -8.08 -3.04 -22.48
N SER A 222 -7.39 -2.62 -21.41
CA SER A 222 -6.94 -1.22 -21.26
C SER A 222 -5.46 -1.04 -21.60
N ILE A 223 -5.04 -1.62 -22.72
CA ILE A 223 -3.93 -1.08 -23.50
C ILE A 223 -4.48 0.23 -24.12
N ASN A 224 -3.88 1.38 -23.79
CA ASN A 224 -4.21 2.73 -24.31
C ASN A 224 -5.20 3.60 -23.51
N LEU A 225 -4.93 3.82 -22.21
CA LEU A 225 -5.27 5.11 -21.60
C LEU A 225 -3.99 5.96 -21.52
N ASN A 226 -3.68 6.66 -22.63
CA ASN A 226 -2.78 7.83 -22.73
C ASN A 226 -1.53 7.88 -21.81
N SER A 227 -0.90 6.74 -21.52
CA SER A 227 0.42 6.72 -20.91
C SER A 227 1.43 6.66 -22.04
N GLY A 228 2.06 7.80 -22.34
CA GLY A 228 3.13 7.92 -23.35
C GLY A 228 4.37 7.06 -23.05
N ASN A 229 4.33 6.21 -22.02
CA ASN A 229 5.38 5.27 -21.65
C ASN A 229 4.87 3.84 -21.84
N SER A 230 5.46 3.15 -22.81
CA SER A 230 5.22 1.74 -23.17
C SER A 230 5.44 0.72 -22.03
N LYS A 231 5.86 1.17 -20.84
CA LYS A 231 6.21 0.34 -19.68
C LYS A 231 5.05 0.08 -18.70
N ASP A 232 3.95 0.82 -18.78
CA ASP A 232 2.84 0.75 -17.80
C ASP A 232 1.63 -0.05 -18.34
N ARG A 233 1.88 -1.04 -19.22
CA ARG A 233 0.90 -1.80 -20.02
C ARG A 233 -0.03 -2.70 -19.18
N GLY A 234 -0.88 -2.09 -18.37
CA GLY A 234 -1.84 -2.80 -17.54
C GLY A 234 -1.30 -3.17 -16.16
N GLN A 235 -0.24 -2.54 -15.66
CA GLN A 235 0.14 -2.72 -14.25
C GLN A 235 -0.97 -2.19 -13.32
N VAL A 236 -1.23 -2.87 -12.21
CA VAL A 236 -2.10 -2.33 -11.16
C VAL A 236 -1.40 -1.17 -10.46
N SER A 237 -2.05 0.00 -10.44
CA SER A 237 -1.51 1.22 -9.85
C SER A 237 -2.58 2.08 -9.19
N SER A 238 -2.17 2.97 -8.27
CA SER A 238 -3.10 3.91 -7.62
C SER A 238 -3.75 4.88 -8.63
N THR A 239 -3.07 5.19 -9.74
CA THR A 239 -3.63 5.97 -10.85
C THR A 239 -4.84 5.25 -11.46
N ARG A 240 -4.71 3.95 -11.73
CA ARG A 240 -5.80 3.16 -12.33
C ARG A 240 -6.97 2.98 -11.37
N VAL A 241 -6.71 2.80 -10.08
CA VAL A 241 -7.78 2.78 -9.05
C VAL A 241 -8.55 4.11 -9.05
N ARG A 242 -7.85 5.25 -9.13
CA ARG A 242 -8.49 6.58 -9.19
C ARG A 242 -9.30 6.76 -10.48
N HIS A 243 -8.82 6.27 -11.62
CA HIS A 243 -9.58 6.29 -12.87
C HIS A 243 -10.84 5.41 -12.79
N ALA A 244 -10.73 4.21 -12.22
CA ALA A 244 -11.88 3.31 -12.04
C ALA A 244 -12.94 3.91 -11.09
N LEU A 245 -12.51 4.54 -9.99
CA LEU A 245 -13.39 5.30 -9.10
C LEU A 245 -14.08 6.46 -9.82
N ALA A 246 -13.32 7.23 -10.61
CA ALA A 246 -13.86 8.34 -11.39
C ALA A 246 -14.85 7.89 -12.49
N ALA A 247 -14.72 6.65 -12.98
CA ALA A 247 -15.67 6.03 -13.89
C ALA A 247 -16.90 5.45 -13.17
N GLY A 248 -16.82 5.19 -11.87
CA GLY A 248 -17.86 4.51 -11.08
C GLY A 248 -17.86 2.98 -11.24
N ASP A 249 -16.82 2.39 -11.83
CA ASP A 249 -16.72 0.94 -12.05
C ASP A 249 -16.25 0.23 -10.78
N MET A 250 -17.18 -0.02 -9.86
CA MET A 250 -16.87 -0.59 -8.55
C MET A 250 -16.40 -2.04 -8.60
N LYS A 251 -16.78 -2.78 -9.64
CA LYS A 251 -16.27 -4.13 -9.87
C LYS A 251 -14.77 -4.07 -10.17
N TYR A 252 -14.38 -3.24 -11.14
CA TYR A 252 -12.99 -3.08 -11.51
C TYR A 252 -12.15 -2.46 -10.40
N VAL A 253 -12.70 -1.49 -9.64
CA VAL A 253 -12.05 -0.98 -8.42
C VAL A 253 -11.74 -2.13 -7.45
N SER A 254 -12.71 -3.02 -7.21
CA SER A 254 -12.54 -4.14 -6.28
C SER A 254 -11.50 -5.15 -6.76
N GLU A 255 -11.42 -5.40 -8.07
CA GLU A 255 -10.39 -6.25 -8.70
C GLU A 255 -8.99 -5.66 -8.51
N LEU A 256 -8.81 -4.37 -8.78
CA LEU A 256 -7.52 -3.68 -8.60
C LEU A 256 -7.10 -3.62 -7.12
N LEU A 257 -8.05 -3.40 -6.21
CA LEU A 257 -7.79 -3.33 -4.77
C LEU A 257 -7.62 -4.72 -4.14
N GLY A 258 -8.21 -5.76 -4.73
CA GLY A 258 -8.37 -7.10 -4.16
C GLY A 258 -9.19 -7.09 -2.87
N ARG A 259 -10.10 -6.13 -2.74
CA ARG A 259 -11.08 -5.93 -1.67
C ARG A 259 -12.10 -4.88 -2.15
N ARG A 260 -13.25 -4.79 -1.48
CA ARG A 260 -14.21 -3.71 -1.73
C ARG A 260 -13.62 -2.34 -1.37
N HIS A 261 -13.99 -1.33 -2.15
CA HIS A 261 -13.71 0.04 -1.79
C HIS A 261 -14.60 0.44 -0.61
N CYS A 262 -13.99 1.08 0.37
CA CYS A 262 -14.62 1.50 1.61
C CYS A 262 -14.59 3.02 1.68
N LEU A 263 -15.77 3.65 1.58
CA LEU A 263 -15.94 5.08 1.74
C LEU A 263 -16.18 5.41 3.21
N THR A 264 -15.43 6.37 3.72
CA THR A 264 -15.49 6.78 5.11
C THR A 264 -15.88 8.25 5.21
N LEU A 265 -16.87 8.54 6.05
CA LEU A 265 -17.33 9.90 6.32
C LEU A 265 -17.29 10.17 7.81
N MET A 266 -16.94 11.40 8.19
CA MET A 266 -16.95 11.84 9.58
C MET A 266 -17.59 13.21 9.70
N ALA A 267 -18.60 13.33 10.56
CA ALA A 267 -19.24 14.60 10.86
C ALA A 267 -18.22 15.56 11.48
N ASN A 268 -18.30 16.83 11.10
CA ASN A 268 -17.37 17.86 11.54
C ASN A 268 -18.10 19.21 11.67
N GLU A 269 -17.37 20.26 12.03
CA GLU A 269 -17.94 21.61 12.18
C GLU A 269 -18.57 22.15 10.88
N GLN A 270 -18.11 21.67 9.72
CA GLN A 270 -18.52 22.11 8.39
C GLN A 270 -19.67 21.28 7.80
N GLY A 271 -20.06 20.18 8.45
CA GLY A 271 -21.06 19.27 7.95
C GLY A 271 -21.50 18.26 9.00
N ARG A 272 -22.81 18.26 9.31
CA ARG A 272 -23.45 17.25 10.15
C ARG A 272 -24.28 16.32 9.28
N PHE A 273 -24.45 15.09 9.76
CA PHE A 273 -25.35 14.15 9.13
C PHE A 273 -26.80 14.52 9.45
N SER A 274 -27.68 14.31 8.48
CA SER A 274 -29.13 14.31 8.71
C SER A 274 -29.67 12.90 8.53
N SER A 275 -30.52 12.46 9.45
CA SER A 275 -31.10 11.12 9.41
C SER A 275 -32.62 11.20 9.43
N SER A 276 -33.22 10.18 8.83
CA SER A 276 -34.62 9.82 8.93
C SER A 276 -34.70 8.29 9.12
N LYS A 277 -35.91 7.75 9.30
CA LYS A 277 -36.12 6.33 9.63
C LYS A 277 -35.39 5.34 8.73
N TYR A 278 -35.19 5.64 7.45
CA TYR A 278 -34.58 4.72 6.48
C TYR A 278 -33.44 5.35 5.67
N LYS A 279 -33.05 6.59 5.99
CA LYS A 279 -32.10 7.35 5.18
C LYS A 279 -31.19 8.21 6.01
N VAL A 280 -29.90 8.15 5.74
CA VAL A 280 -28.85 9.02 6.29
C VAL A 280 -28.24 9.82 5.15
N SER A 281 -28.08 11.12 5.34
CA SER A 281 -27.49 12.03 4.35
C SER A 281 -26.28 12.74 4.97
N ALA A 282 -25.15 12.64 4.30
CA ALA A 282 -23.89 13.23 4.73
C ALA A 282 -23.37 14.19 3.66
N PRO A 283 -23.06 15.45 4.00
CA PRO A 283 -22.38 16.36 3.08
C PRO A 283 -21.05 15.79 2.59
N LYS A 284 -20.66 16.08 1.34
CA LYS A 284 -19.33 15.69 0.82
C LYS A 284 -18.17 16.30 1.60
N THR A 285 -18.38 17.40 2.33
CA THR A 285 -17.38 17.97 3.26
C THR A 285 -17.01 17.03 4.41
N CYS A 286 -17.79 15.97 4.64
CA CYS A 286 -17.50 14.93 5.63
C CYS A 286 -16.62 13.79 5.08
N LEU A 287 -16.31 13.76 3.78
CA LEU A 287 -15.54 12.68 3.16
C LEU A 287 -14.10 12.65 3.65
N LEU A 288 -13.64 11.47 4.10
CA LEU A 288 -12.25 11.25 4.50
C LEU A 288 -11.39 10.60 3.42
N ASN A 289 -12.00 10.11 2.34
CA ASN A 289 -11.34 9.53 1.19
C ASN A 289 -12.14 9.72 -0.10
N LEU A 290 -11.50 9.41 -1.23
CA LEU A 290 -12.02 9.61 -2.57
C LEU A 290 -13.30 8.77 -2.80
N PRO A 291 -14.47 9.41 -3.01
CA PRO A 291 -15.69 8.68 -3.38
C PRO A 291 -15.61 8.17 -4.82
N PRO A 292 -16.41 7.15 -5.18
CA PRO A 292 -16.63 6.84 -6.58
C PRO A 292 -17.46 7.93 -7.26
N LYS A 293 -17.62 7.83 -8.57
CA LYS A 293 -18.41 8.76 -9.40
C LYS A 293 -19.80 8.99 -8.81
N GLU A 294 -20.36 10.17 -9.04
CA GLU A 294 -21.77 10.44 -8.76
C GLU A 294 -22.67 9.43 -9.48
N GLY A 295 -23.72 8.98 -8.78
CA GLY A 295 -24.61 7.91 -9.25
C GLY A 295 -25.28 7.14 -8.13
N LEU A 296 -26.11 6.17 -8.53
CA LEU A 296 -26.76 5.20 -7.66
C LEU A 296 -25.94 3.90 -7.61
N TYR A 297 -25.70 3.42 -6.41
CA TYR A 297 -25.04 2.15 -6.12
C TYR A 297 -25.99 1.29 -5.29
N GLU A 298 -26.54 0.24 -5.90
CA GLU A 298 -27.58 -0.58 -5.27
C GLU A 298 -27.04 -1.65 -4.32
N LYS A 299 -25.75 -1.98 -4.44
CA LYS A 299 -25.09 -3.05 -3.70
C LYS A 299 -24.01 -2.47 -2.81
N CYS A 300 -24.42 -1.99 -1.65
CA CYS A 300 -23.52 -1.44 -0.65
C CYS A 300 -23.80 -2.06 0.73
N TYR A 301 -22.82 -1.91 1.62
CA TYR A 301 -22.88 -2.41 2.98
C TYR A 301 -22.46 -1.31 3.94
N LEU A 302 -23.38 -0.91 4.81
CA LEU A 302 -23.14 0.05 5.88
C LEU A 302 -22.64 -0.68 7.14
N PHE A 303 -21.54 -0.20 7.70
CA PHE A 303 -21.00 -0.70 8.97
C PHE A 303 -21.42 0.23 10.10
N ILE A 304 -22.07 -0.34 11.11
CA ILE A 304 -22.48 0.34 12.35
C ILE A 304 -21.68 -0.28 13.50
N ASP A 305 -20.91 0.55 14.22
CA ASP A 305 -20.10 0.20 15.40
C ASP A 305 -19.18 -1.02 15.23
N ASP A 306 -18.65 -1.24 14.02
CA ASP A 306 -17.79 -2.37 13.64
C ASP A 306 -18.38 -3.78 13.89
N LYS A 307 -19.68 -3.88 14.24
CA LYS A 307 -20.34 -5.14 14.61
C LYS A 307 -21.52 -5.49 13.70
N SER A 308 -22.22 -4.49 13.17
CA SER A 308 -23.42 -4.71 12.37
C SER A 308 -23.17 -4.26 10.94
N ILE A 309 -23.40 -5.17 9.99
CA ILE A 309 -23.31 -4.93 8.55
C ILE A 309 -24.73 -4.93 7.99
N VAL A 310 -25.17 -3.79 7.45
CA VAL A 310 -26.52 -3.61 6.91
C VAL A 310 -26.43 -3.39 5.40
N PRO A 311 -27.09 -4.22 4.56
CA PRO A 311 -27.23 -3.94 3.14
C PRO A 311 -27.90 -2.58 2.91
N CYS A 312 -27.35 -1.78 2.01
CA CYS A 312 -27.83 -0.44 1.74
C CYS A 312 -27.72 -0.07 0.26
N LYS A 313 -28.47 0.96 -0.13
CA LYS A 313 -28.31 1.68 -1.39
C LYS A 313 -27.65 3.01 -1.12
N VAL A 314 -26.76 3.43 -2.02
CA VAL A 314 -26.04 4.69 -1.89
C VAL A 314 -26.28 5.55 -3.11
N VAL A 315 -26.72 6.80 -2.90
CA VAL A 315 -26.81 7.82 -3.94
C VAL A 315 -25.77 8.89 -3.65
N ILE A 316 -24.84 9.10 -4.58
CA ILE A 316 -23.85 10.18 -4.50
C ILE A 316 -24.23 11.25 -5.51
N ASP A 317 -24.56 12.45 -5.01
CA ASP A 317 -24.85 13.62 -5.83
C ASP A 317 -23.75 14.68 -5.67
N PRO A 318 -23.79 15.86 -6.34
CA PRO A 318 -22.76 16.88 -6.23
C PRO A 318 -22.44 17.37 -4.81
N LYS A 319 -23.39 17.32 -3.88
CA LYS A 319 -23.30 17.88 -2.53
C LYS A 319 -23.32 16.84 -1.42
N TYR A 320 -23.99 15.71 -1.62
CA TYR A 320 -24.28 14.75 -0.56
C TYR A 320 -23.98 13.30 -0.97
N VAL A 321 -23.75 12.49 0.06
CA VAL A 321 -23.82 11.03 0.02
C VAL A 321 -25.05 10.63 0.82
N HIS A 322 -26.01 10.02 0.16
CA HIS A 322 -27.23 9.50 0.75
C HIS A 322 -27.13 7.98 0.88
N VAL A 323 -27.40 7.46 2.07
CA VAL A 323 -27.44 6.03 2.38
C VAL A 323 -28.86 5.66 2.75
N GLU A 324 -29.44 4.71 2.03
CA GLU A 324 -30.79 4.20 2.22
C GLU A 324 -30.73 2.74 2.64
N VAL A 325 -31.46 2.36 3.69
CA VAL A 325 -31.50 0.99 4.22
C VAL A 325 -32.94 0.51 4.35
N ASP A 326 -33.17 -0.77 4.09
CA ASP A 326 -34.52 -1.36 4.13
C ASP A 326 -35.01 -1.66 5.56
N VAL A 327 -34.07 -1.85 6.50
CA VAL A 327 -34.37 -2.03 7.93
C VAL A 327 -34.23 -0.67 8.62
N GLY A 328 -35.18 -0.33 9.51
CA GLY A 328 -35.19 0.97 10.19
C GLY A 328 -33.84 1.32 10.80
N VAL A 329 -33.29 2.46 10.38
CA VAL A 329 -32.10 3.12 10.92
C VAL A 329 -32.35 3.43 12.39
N THR A 330 -33.51 3.99 12.74
CA THR A 330 -33.74 4.66 14.04
C THR A 330 -33.53 3.81 15.29
N ASP A 331 -33.82 2.51 15.29
CA ASP A 331 -33.67 1.67 16.50
C ASP A 331 -32.19 1.52 16.94
N ASN A 332 -31.23 1.74 16.02
CA ASN A 332 -29.79 1.78 16.31
C ASN A 332 -29.18 3.19 16.25
N PHE A 333 -29.93 4.21 15.81
CA PHE A 333 -29.40 5.55 15.50
C PHE A 333 -29.97 6.66 16.41
N ASP A 334 -30.93 6.33 17.30
CA ASP A 334 -31.54 7.30 18.23
C ASP A 334 -30.72 7.57 19.51
N THR A 335 -29.57 6.90 19.70
CA THR A 335 -28.72 7.15 20.86
C THR A 335 -27.24 7.30 20.48
N ARG A 336 -26.74 8.54 20.66
CA ARG A 336 -25.35 9.04 20.55
C ARG A 336 -24.96 9.55 19.17
N ASP A 337 -24.59 10.84 19.16
CA ASP A 337 -23.80 11.56 18.16
C ASP A 337 -23.15 10.69 17.09
N PHE A 338 -23.89 10.44 16.00
CA PHE A 338 -23.43 9.62 14.88
C PHE A 338 -22.40 10.43 14.09
N GLN A 339 -21.13 10.35 14.49
CA GLN A 339 -20.06 11.13 13.90
C GLN A 339 -19.33 10.40 12.78
N PHE A 340 -19.61 9.13 12.50
CA PHE A 340 -18.80 8.32 11.59
C PHE A 340 -19.63 7.34 10.76
N LEU A 341 -19.39 7.26 9.46
CA LEU A 341 -20.00 6.29 8.55
C LEU A 341 -18.93 5.56 7.77
N ARG A 342 -19.09 4.24 7.64
CA ARG A 342 -18.24 3.40 6.79
C ARG A 342 -19.12 2.58 5.84
N ILE A 343 -18.88 2.72 4.55
CA ILE A 343 -19.71 2.14 3.49
C ILE A 343 -18.82 1.35 2.53
N GLU A 344 -19.05 0.05 2.39
CA GLU A 344 -18.38 -0.77 1.37
C GLU A 344 -19.25 -0.92 0.12
N PHE A 345 -18.61 -0.80 -1.06
CA PHE A 345 -19.28 -0.87 -2.36
C PHE A 345 -18.98 -2.19 -3.06
N GLY A 346 -20.01 -2.83 -3.62
CA GLY A 346 -19.92 -4.07 -4.38
C GLY A 346 -20.49 -5.29 -3.65
N ASP A 347 -20.61 -6.40 -4.38
CA ASP A 347 -21.04 -7.71 -3.87
C ASP A 347 -20.07 -8.27 -2.80
N PRO A 348 -20.55 -9.09 -1.84
CA PRO A 348 -19.75 -9.67 -0.76
C PRO A 348 -18.83 -10.82 -1.18
#